data_AF-A0A535XFU7-F1
#
_entry.id   AF-A0A535XFU7-F1
#
_cell.length_a   1.000
_cell.length_b   1.000
_cell.length_c   1.000
_cell.angle_alpha   90.00
_cell.angle_beta   90.00
_cell.angle_gamma   90.00
#
_symmetry.space_group_name_H-M   'P 1'
#
loop_
_entity.id
_entity.type
_entity.pdbx_description
1 polymer ?
#
loop_
_entity_poly.entity_id
_entity_poly.type
_entity_poly.pdbx_seq_one_letter_code
_entity_poly.pdbx_strand_id
1 'polypeptide(L)'
;MPNAIRNPAFGYNLTIPGEWRETKMPAGTEPFVPDRQGASPSLTAPFLLDRQVFTARPQQEWVGILTVNMAPAWDLDVQVWDRQGRSAQEWSLTFGPCDHTRVNFGPAGCVERTETIRGVTAVATTVSTISGSETISYYLERGDQMLIVRYWTD
;
A
#
# COMPACT_ATOMS: atom_id res chain seq x y z
N MET A 1 -4.20 -21.31 -13.12
CA MET A 1 -4.68 -21.53 -11.74
C MET A 1 -4.16 -20.40 -10.88
N PRO A 2 -4.90 -19.93 -9.85
CA PRO A 2 -4.40 -18.88 -8.96
C PRO A 2 -3.16 -19.36 -8.19
N ASN A 3 -2.27 -18.43 -7.86
CA ASN A 3 -1.07 -18.69 -7.08
C ASN A 3 -1.36 -18.47 -5.58
N ALA A 4 -1.00 -19.44 -4.74
CA ALA A 4 -1.13 -19.33 -3.29
C ALA A 4 0.22 -18.94 -2.69
N ILE A 5 0.27 -17.77 -2.03
CA ILE A 5 1.45 -17.28 -1.34
C ILE A 5 1.23 -17.42 0.16
N ARG A 6 2.25 -17.93 0.85
CA ARG A 6 2.26 -18.06 2.32
C ARG A 6 3.43 -17.27 2.86
N ASN A 7 3.16 -16.37 3.79
CA ASN A 7 4.18 -15.66 4.53
C ASN A 7 4.12 -16.14 5.99
N PRO A 8 4.94 -17.14 6.38
CA PRO A 8 4.91 -17.68 7.73
C PRO A 8 5.51 -16.72 8.77
N ALA A 9 6.41 -15.83 8.36
CA ALA A 9 7.04 -14.86 9.25
C ALA A 9 6.02 -13.86 9.82
N PHE A 10 5.08 -13.41 8.97
CA PHE A 10 4.02 -12.48 9.35
C PHE A 10 2.64 -13.13 9.41
N GLY A 11 2.53 -14.44 9.22
CA GLY A 11 1.32 -15.22 9.41
C GLY A 11 0.14 -14.84 8.50
N TYR A 12 0.40 -14.50 7.23
CA TYR A 12 -0.66 -14.24 6.25
C TYR A 12 -0.57 -15.18 5.04
N ASN A 13 -1.72 -15.40 4.41
CA ASN A 13 -1.84 -16.15 3.16
C ASN A 13 -2.54 -15.29 2.12
N LEU A 14 -2.06 -15.33 0.88
CA LEU A 14 -2.65 -14.61 -0.24
C LEU A 14 -2.99 -15.60 -1.36
N THR A 15 -4.08 -15.33 -2.06
CA THR A 15 -4.40 -15.98 -3.33
C THR A 15 -4.38 -14.88 -4.38
N ILE A 16 -3.43 -14.96 -5.31
CA ILE A 16 -3.25 -13.98 -6.39
C ILE A 16 -3.56 -14.64 -7.75
N PRO A 17 -3.86 -13.86 -8.80
CA PRO A 17 -3.98 -14.39 -10.16
C PRO A 17 -2.74 -15.19 -10.59
N GLY A 18 -2.95 -16.18 -11.47
CA GLY A 18 -1.91 -17.16 -11.83
C GLY A 18 -0.76 -16.57 -12.65
N GLU A 19 -1.07 -15.52 -13.39
CA GLU A 19 -0.17 -14.75 -14.23
C GLU A 19 0.63 -13.71 -13.44
N TRP A 20 0.28 -13.46 -12.18
CA TRP A 20 1.02 -12.56 -11.32
C TRP A 20 2.23 -13.25 -10.72
N ARG A 21 3.34 -12.53 -10.68
CA ARG A 21 4.60 -12.97 -10.08
C ARG A 21 5.09 -11.97 -9.06
N GLU A 22 5.74 -12.48 -8.02
CA GLU A 22 6.47 -11.64 -7.06
C GLU A 22 7.63 -10.95 -7.78
N THR A 23 7.83 -9.69 -7.44
CA THR A 23 8.92 -8.89 -8.00
C THR A 23 9.63 -8.07 -6.94
N LYS A 24 10.92 -7.82 -7.17
CA LYS A 24 11.68 -6.85 -6.39
C LYS A 24 11.42 -5.46 -6.95
N MET A 25 11.06 -4.55 -6.05
CA MET A 25 10.92 -3.14 -6.38
C MET A 25 12.26 -2.58 -6.88
N PRO A 26 12.27 -1.77 -7.96
CA PRO A 26 13.45 -1.02 -8.36
C PRO A 26 13.96 -0.15 -7.21
N ALA A 27 15.28 0.02 -7.11
CA ALA A 27 15.85 0.93 -6.12
C ALA A 27 15.27 2.34 -6.26
N GLY A 28 14.90 2.98 -5.15
CA GLY A 28 14.28 4.31 -5.15
C GLY A 28 12.75 4.30 -5.26
N THR A 29 12.10 3.13 -5.19
CA THR A 29 10.64 2.96 -5.20
C THR A 29 10.08 2.41 -3.87
N GLU A 30 10.89 2.49 -2.81
CA GLU A 30 10.50 2.18 -1.44
C GLU A 30 9.27 3.02 -1.03
N PRO A 31 8.35 2.45 -0.22
CA PRO A 31 7.17 3.20 0.17
C PRO A 31 7.60 4.40 1.02
N PHE A 32 7.24 5.59 0.56
CA PHE A 32 7.52 6.80 1.30
C PHE A 32 6.63 6.88 2.54
N VAL A 33 7.23 6.83 3.72
CA VAL A 33 6.58 7.16 4.98
C VAL A 33 7.38 8.28 5.64
N PRO A 34 6.81 9.49 5.74
CA PRO A 34 7.48 10.57 6.45
C PRO A 34 7.67 10.17 7.91
N ASP A 35 8.91 10.19 8.40
CA ASP A 35 9.19 9.98 9.82
C ASP A 35 8.72 11.19 10.66
N ARG A 36 8.67 12.39 10.07
CA ARG A 36 8.37 13.69 10.72
C ARG A 36 7.67 14.68 9.77
N GLN A 37 7.02 15.70 10.34
CA GLN A 37 6.57 16.88 9.59
C GLN A 37 7.78 17.65 9.04
N GLY A 38 7.80 17.91 7.73
CA GLY A 38 8.87 18.68 7.07
C GLY A 38 10.15 17.91 6.72
N ALA A 39 10.22 16.59 6.97
CA ALA A 39 11.36 15.79 6.54
C ALA A 39 11.36 15.61 5.01
N SER A 40 12.54 15.78 4.39
CA SER A 40 12.78 15.37 3.01
C SER A 40 12.49 13.88 2.85
N PRO A 41 12.03 13.41 1.68
CA PRO A 41 11.75 12.00 1.47
C PRO A 41 12.96 11.12 1.79
N SER A 42 12.95 10.44 2.94
CA SER A 42 13.92 9.39 3.21
C SER A 42 13.41 8.12 2.53
N LEU A 43 14.24 7.52 1.67
CA LEU A 43 13.98 6.20 1.07
C LEU A 43 13.90 5.07 2.10
N THR A 44 14.18 5.38 3.38
CA THR A 44 14.03 4.48 4.50
C THR A 44 12.61 4.57 5.04
N ALA A 45 11.90 3.45 5.01
CA ALA A 45 10.65 3.24 5.70
C ALA A 45 10.95 2.66 7.11
N PRO A 46 11.12 3.48 8.16
CA PRO A 46 11.73 3.05 9.42
C PRO A 46 10.93 1.98 10.18
N PHE A 47 9.64 1.84 9.89
CA PHE A 47 8.74 0.89 10.52
C PHE A 47 8.29 -0.24 9.57
N LEU A 48 8.84 -0.30 8.34
CA LEU A 48 8.50 -1.36 7.40
C LEU A 48 9.23 -2.64 7.78
N LEU A 49 8.46 -3.68 8.07
CA LEU A 49 8.98 -5.00 8.46
C LEU A 49 9.09 -5.92 7.24
N ASP A 50 8.16 -5.84 6.31
CA ASP A 50 8.11 -6.66 5.10
C ASP A 50 7.35 -5.97 3.98
N ARG A 51 7.73 -6.28 2.73
CA ARG A 51 7.02 -5.81 1.55
C ARG A 51 7.14 -6.83 0.43
N GLN A 52 6.00 -7.31 -0.05
CA GLN A 52 5.90 -8.17 -1.23
C GLN A 52 5.07 -7.47 -2.30
N VAL A 53 5.60 -7.40 -3.52
CA VAL A 53 4.94 -6.78 -4.67
C VAL A 53 4.70 -7.82 -5.75
N PHE A 54 3.49 -7.83 -6.29
CA PHE A 54 3.05 -8.78 -7.31
C PHE A 54 2.52 -8.04 -8.54
N THR A 55 2.86 -8.56 -9.72
CA THR A 55 2.45 -7.96 -11.00
C THR A 55 2.35 -8.99 -12.12
N ALA A 56 1.42 -8.79 -13.05
CA ALA A 56 1.41 -9.46 -14.36
C ALA A 56 2.38 -8.78 -15.34
N ARG A 57 2.70 -7.49 -15.15
CA ARG A 57 3.33 -6.62 -16.15
C ARG A 57 4.81 -6.90 -16.35
N PRO A 58 5.34 -6.83 -17.58
CA PRO A 58 6.77 -6.98 -17.86
C PRO A 58 7.60 -5.85 -17.23
N GLN A 59 8.89 -6.11 -16.96
CA GLN A 59 9.78 -5.17 -16.27
C GLN A 59 9.92 -3.81 -16.99
N GLN A 60 9.78 -3.81 -18.30
CA GLN A 60 9.87 -2.62 -19.14
C GLN A 60 8.73 -1.63 -18.87
N GLU A 61 7.59 -2.10 -18.36
CA GLU A 61 6.43 -1.26 -18.03
C GLU A 61 6.49 -0.66 -16.62
N TRP A 62 7.54 -0.98 -15.85
CA TRP A 62 7.75 -0.43 -14.52
C TRP A 62 8.21 1.04 -14.57
N VAL A 63 8.66 1.52 -15.73
CA VAL A 63 9.19 2.89 -15.91
C VAL A 63 8.05 3.82 -16.31
N GLY A 64 7.25 4.30 -15.35
CA GLY A 64 6.17 5.23 -15.68
C GLY A 64 5.53 6.03 -14.55
N ILE A 65 5.75 5.68 -13.28
CA ILE A 65 5.04 6.31 -12.15
C ILE A 65 6.05 6.62 -11.05
N LEU A 66 6.94 7.59 -11.32
CA LEU A 66 7.98 8.05 -10.39
C LEU A 66 7.58 9.33 -9.64
N THR A 67 6.38 9.87 -9.89
CA THR A 67 6.01 11.24 -9.49
C THR A 67 4.96 11.32 -8.40
N VAL A 68 4.49 10.19 -7.88
CA VAL A 68 3.46 10.19 -6.84
C VAL A 68 3.93 9.33 -5.69
N ASN A 69 3.80 9.81 -4.45
CA ASN A 69 3.92 8.99 -3.23
C ASN A 69 2.87 7.86 -3.17
N MET A 70 2.11 7.65 -4.23
CA MET A 70 1.47 6.39 -4.53
C MET A 70 2.60 5.41 -4.83
N ALA A 71 2.88 4.48 -3.91
CA ALA A 71 3.64 3.29 -4.29
C ALA A 71 3.01 2.78 -5.59
N PRO A 72 3.74 2.74 -6.72
CA PRO A 72 3.11 2.41 -7.98
C PRO A 72 2.65 0.96 -7.85
N ALA A 73 1.34 0.79 -7.65
CA ALA A 73 0.75 -0.51 -7.44
C ALA A 73 0.71 -1.18 -8.80
N TRP A 74 1.80 -1.85 -9.16
CA TRP A 74 1.90 -2.55 -10.43
C TRP A 74 1.14 -3.86 -10.48
N ASP A 75 0.39 -4.20 -9.45
CA ASP A 75 -0.99 -4.72 -9.52
C ASP A 75 -1.43 -4.98 -8.05
N LEU A 76 -0.48 -5.43 -7.19
CA LEU A 76 -0.67 -5.62 -5.75
C LEU A 76 0.62 -5.37 -4.96
N ASP A 77 0.53 -4.56 -3.90
CA ASP A 77 1.59 -4.22 -2.95
C ASP A 77 1.12 -4.58 -1.54
N VAL A 78 1.79 -5.56 -0.93
CA VAL A 78 1.50 -6.05 0.42
C VAL A 78 2.62 -5.64 1.33
N GLN A 79 2.29 -4.85 2.35
CA GLN A 79 3.26 -4.30 3.28
C GLN A 79 2.91 -4.70 4.70
N VAL A 80 3.92 -5.04 5.50
CA VAL A 80 3.78 -5.23 6.93
C VAL A 80 4.60 -4.18 7.64
N TRP A 81 3.95 -3.43 8.51
CA TRP A 81 4.56 -2.38 9.30
C TRP A 81 4.47 -2.69 10.79
N ASP A 82 5.42 -2.19 11.56
CA ASP A 82 5.24 -2.01 12.99
C ASP A 82 4.18 -0.91 13.20
N ARG A 83 3.09 -1.26 13.90
CA ARG A 83 1.91 -0.42 14.09
C ARG A 83 2.18 0.74 15.05
N GLN A 84 3.22 0.65 15.89
CA GLN A 84 3.59 1.70 16.84
C GLN A 84 2.40 2.19 17.70
N GLY A 85 1.51 1.26 18.10
CA GLY A 85 0.33 1.53 18.92
C GLY A 85 -0.87 2.20 18.23
N ARG A 86 -0.77 2.58 16.95
CA ARG A 86 -1.82 3.32 16.21
C ARG A 86 -2.90 2.41 15.63
N SER A 87 -4.16 2.82 15.65
CA SER A 87 -5.23 2.15 14.92
C SER A 87 -5.01 2.21 13.40
N ALA A 88 -5.72 1.39 12.64
CA ALA A 88 -5.73 1.41 11.18
C ALA A 88 -6.14 2.79 10.63
N GLN A 89 -7.10 3.45 11.27
CA GLN A 89 -7.53 4.79 10.92
C GLN A 89 -6.44 5.84 11.21
N GLU A 90 -5.80 5.78 12.37
CA GLU A 90 -4.69 6.70 12.66
C GLU A 90 -3.52 6.47 11.70
N TRP A 91 -3.27 5.21 11.30
CA TRP A 91 -2.23 4.86 10.35
C TRP A 91 -2.54 5.39 8.94
N SER A 92 -3.77 5.20 8.44
CA SER A 92 -4.22 5.68 7.12
C SER A 92 -4.16 7.20 7.01
N LEU A 93 -4.43 7.92 8.12
CA LEU A 93 -4.38 9.37 8.17
C LEU A 93 -2.98 9.93 8.41
N THR A 94 -2.12 9.26 9.18
CA THR A 94 -0.79 9.79 9.52
C THR A 94 0.27 9.45 8.46
N PHE A 95 0.21 8.23 7.93
CA PHE A 95 1.22 7.69 7.03
C PHE A 95 0.63 7.23 5.69
N GLY A 96 -0.70 7.17 5.60
CA GLY A 96 -1.41 6.82 4.37
C GLY A 96 -1.70 8.04 3.49
N PRO A 97 -2.37 7.80 2.36
CA PRO A 97 -2.56 8.81 1.34
C PRO A 97 -3.70 9.81 1.67
N CYS A 98 -4.49 9.56 2.71
CA CYS A 98 -5.59 10.43 3.13
C CYS A 98 -5.19 11.44 4.22
N ASP A 99 -3.89 11.70 4.43
CA ASP A 99 -3.43 12.70 5.40
C ASP A 99 -4.01 14.09 5.10
N HIS A 100 -4.98 14.52 5.92
CA HIS A 100 -5.66 15.81 5.79
C HIS A 100 -4.72 17.01 5.94
N THR A 101 -3.54 16.83 6.53
CA THR A 101 -2.51 17.87 6.67
C THR A 101 -1.59 17.96 5.46
N ARG A 102 -1.64 16.97 4.56
CA ARG A 102 -0.79 16.87 3.38
C ARG A 102 -1.65 16.61 2.15
N VAL A 103 -2.26 17.67 1.63
CA VAL A 103 -2.97 17.70 0.33
C VAL A 103 -1.95 17.57 -0.81
N ASN A 104 -1.30 16.41 -0.94
CA ASN A 104 -0.26 16.15 -1.94
C ASN A 104 -0.70 15.15 -3.02
N PHE A 105 -1.90 14.59 -2.96
CA PHE A 105 -2.39 13.62 -3.94
C PHE A 105 -3.15 14.23 -5.13
N GLY A 106 -3.03 15.55 -5.33
CA GLY A 106 -3.62 16.25 -6.46
C GLY A 106 -5.13 16.50 -6.32
N PRO A 107 -5.81 16.96 -7.39
CA PRO A 107 -7.21 17.36 -7.36
C PRO A 107 -8.22 16.23 -7.15
N ALA A 108 -7.77 14.97 -7.15
CA ALA A 108 -8.61 13.80 -7.05
C ALA A 108 -8.61 13.32 -5.59
N GLY A 109 -9.79 13.32 -4.98
CA GLY A 109 -9.96 13.19 -3.54
C GLY A 109 -9.47 11.85 -2.99
N CYS A 110 -9.09 11.87 -1.71
CA CYS A 110 -8.89 10.66 -0.92
C CYS A 110 -10.16 10.40 -0.12
N VAL A 111 -10.74 9.19 -0.26
CA VAL A 111 -11.90 8.76 0.50
C VAL A 111 -11.49 7.66 1.45
N GLU A 112 -11.77 7.86 2.73
CA GLU A 112 -11.64 6.81 3.75
C GLU A 112 -13.01 6.21 4.04
N ARG A 113 -13.06 4.87 4.16
CA ARG A 113 -14.24 4.13 4.59
C ARG A 113 -13.84 2.92 5.41
N THR A 114 -14.79 2.37 6.15
CA THR A 114 -14.62 1.07 6.81
C THR A 114 -15.36 0.01 5.99
N GLU A 115 -14.68 -1.08 5.64
CA GLU A 115 -15.27 -2.21 4.93
C GLU A 115 -15.18 -3.48 5.77
N THR A 116 -16.18 -4.35 5.65
CA THR A 116 -16.14 -5.70 6.22
C THR A 116 -16.08 -6.72 5.09
N ILE A 117 -14.95 -7.41 4.97
CA ILE A 117 -14.72 -8.43 3.94
C ILE A 117 -14.66 -9.79 4.63
N ARG A 118 -15.65 -10.65 4.37
CA ARG A 118 -15.72 -12.01 4.94
C ARG A 118 -15.55 -12.05 6.48
N GLY A 119 -16.14 -11.07 7.17
CA GLY A 119 -16.08 -10.95 8.64
C GLY A 119 -14.84 -10.24 9.18
N VAL A 120 -13.92 -9.79 8.32
CA VAL A 120 -12.77 -8.96 8.71
C VAL A 120 -13.09 -7.51 8.42
N THR A 121 -13.08 -6.68 9.46
CA THR A 121 -13.22 -5.22 9.32
C THR A 121 -11.86 -4.60 9.03
N ALA A 122 -11.78 -3.78 7.99
CA ALA A 122 -10.59 -3.05 7.59
C ALA A 122 -10.94 -1.58 7.30
N VAL A 123 -10.01 -0.68 7.60
CA VAL A 123 -10.06 0.67 7.05
C VAL A 123 -9.59 0.59 5.60
N ALA A 124 -10.32 1.22 4.70
CA ALA A 124 -10.02 1.27 3.28
C ALA A 124 -9.87 2.73 2.86
N THR A 125 -8.78 3.04 2.16
CA THR A 125 -8.61 4.33 1.49
C THR A 125 -8.67 4.14 -0.02
N THR A 126 -9.31 5.08 -0.71
CA THR A 126 -9.36 5.15 -2.17
C THR A 126 -8.80 6.48 -2.60
N VAL A 127 -7.78 6.46 -3.46
CA VAL A 127 -7.20 7.63 -4.09
C VAL A 127 -7.47 7.52 -5.58
N SER A 128 -8.40 8.33 -6.07
CA SER A 128 -8.68 8.40 -7.50
C SER A 128 -7.64 9.31 -8.18
N THR A 129 -7.44 9.16 -9.48
CA THR A 129 -6.69 10.10 -10.32
C THR A 129 -7.62 10.79 -11.30
N ILE A 130 -7.19 11.91 -11.90
CA ILE A 130 -7.99 12.62 -12.91
C ILE A 130 -8.25 11.73 -14.14
N SER A 131 -7.39 10.73 -14.39
CA SER A 131 -7.54 9.78 -15.51
C SER A 131 -8.51 8.64 -15.23
N GLY A 132 -9.13 8.59 -14.04
CA GLY A 132 -10.11 7.56 -13.66
C GLY A 132 -9.53 6.39 -12.88
N SER A 133 -8.22 6.15 -12.96
CA SER A 133 -7.59 5.07 -12.20
C SER A 133 -7.65 5.33 -10.70
N GLU A 134 -7.81 4.27 -9.90
CA GLU A 134 -7.90 4.34 -8.45
C GLU A 134 -6.84 3.47 -7.79
N THR A 135 -6.33 3.93 -6.64
CA THR A 135 -5.53 3.11 -5.73
C THR A 135 -6.35 2.85 -4.49
N ILE A 136 -6.57 1.57 -4.19
CA ILE A 136 -7.31 1.15 -3.00
C ILE A 136 -6.32 0.50 -2.02
N SER A 137 -6.30 0.97 -0.78
CA SER A 137 -5.47 0.41 0.29
C SER A 137 -6.33 -0.07 1.45
N TYR A 138 -6.18 -1.33 1.84
CA TYR A 138 -6.78 -1.90 3.04
C TYR A 138 -5.76 -1.91 4.18
N TYR A 139 -6.16 -1.44 5.34
CA TYR A 139 -5.37 -1.39 6.57
C TYR A 139 -5.99 -2.36 7.57
N LEU A 140 -5.22 -3.39 7.92
CA LEU A 140 -5.65 -4.47 8.80
C LEU A 140 -4.77 -4.51 10.05
N GLU A 141 -5.40 -4.29 11.20
CA GLU A 141 -4.73 -4.38 12.51
C GLU A 141 -4.48 -5.85 12.87
N ARG A 142 -3.23 -6.16 13.23
CA ARG A 142 -2.81 -7.51 13.60
C ARG A 142 -1.86 -7.46 14.80
N GLY A 143 -2.40 -7.22 15.98
CA GLY A 143 -1.59 -7.03 17.20
C GLY A 143 -0.72 -5.78 17.08
N ASP A 144 0.59 -5.94 17.16
CA ASP A 144 1.57 -4.85 16.99
C ASP A 144 1.93 -4.58 15.53
N GLN A 145 1.30 -5.30 14.59
CA GLN A 145 1.55 -5.15 13.16
C GLN A 145 0.38 -4.48 12.46
N MET A 146 0.70 -3.71 11.42
CA MET A 146 -0.24 -3.17 10.45
C MET A 146 0.02 -3.86 9.11
N LEU A 147 -0.94 -4.65 8.65
CA LEU A 147 -0.90 -5.24 7.31
C LEU A 147 -1.63 -4.30 6.35
N ILE A 148 -0.93 -3.85 5.32
CA ILE A 148 -1.47 -3.00 4.27
C ILE A 148 -1.53 -3.80 2.99
N VAL A 149 -2.72 -3.91 2.40
CA VAL A 149 -2.94 -4.53 1.09
C VAL A 149 -3.39 -3.45 0.14
N ARG A 150 -2.54 -3.09 -0.82
CA ARG A 150 -2.78 -2.01 -1.77
C ARG A 150 -2.81 -2.55 -3.19
N TYR A 151 -3.79 -2.14 -3.98
CA TYR A 151 -3.91 -2.50 -5.39
C TYR A 151 -4.43 -1.31 -6.19
N TRP A 152 -4.26 -1.41 -7.49
CA TRP A 152 -4.63 -0.38 -8.46
C TRP A 152 -5.71 -0.92 -9.40
N THR A 153 -6.64 -0.04 -9.77
CA THR A 153 -7.72 -0.33 -10.71
C THR A 153 -7.82 0.77 -11.75
N ASP A 154 -8.13 0.41 -13.00
CA ASP A 154 -8.47 1.33 -14.09
C ASP A 154 -9.97 1.59 -14.21
#